data_AF-A0A956BKY1-F1
#
_entry.id   AF-A0A956BKY1-F1
#
_cell.length_a   1.000
_cell.length_b   1.000
_cell.length_c   1.000
_cell.angle_alpha   90.00
_cell.angle_beta   90.00
_cell.angle_gamma   90.00
#
_symmetry.space_group_name_H-M   'P 1'
#
loop_
_entity.id
_entity.type
_entity.pdbx_description
1 polymer ?
#
loop_
_entity_poly.entity_id
_entity_poly.type
_entity_poly.pdbx_seq_one_letter_code
_entity_poly.pdbx_strand_id
1 'polypeptide(L)' 'MILGLSAFYHDSAAALVSADGIVFAAAEERFSRRKHDDGFPGLAVR' A
#
# COMPACT_ATOMS: atom_id res chain seq x y z
N MET A 1 10.70 -11.49 -5.31
CA MET A 1 9.52 -10.64 -5.05
C MET A 1 9.87 -9.69 -3.93
N ILE A 2 9.43 -8.44 -4.03
CA ILE A 2 9.72 -7.36 -3.10
C ILE A 2 8.40 -6.69 -2.73
N LEU A 3 8.17 -6.47 -1.44
CA LEU A 3 7.03 -5.71 -0.93
C LEU A 3 7.49 -4.28 -0.63
N GLY A 4 6.96 -3.31 -1.38
CA GLY A 4 7.12 -1.89 -1.13
C GLY A 4 5.98 -1.36 -0.26
N LEU A 5 6.33 -0.58 0.76
CA LEU A 5 5.39 0.06 1.67
C LEU A 5 5.59 1.57 1.66
N SER A 6 4.49 2.30 1.55
CA SER A 6 4.39 3.73 1.85
C SER A 6 3.58 3.86 3.15
N ALA A 7 4.19 4.42 4.19
CA ALA A 7 3.57 4.55 5.51
C ALA A 7 4.17 5.74 6.26
N PHE A 8 3.42 6.29 7.21
CA PHE A 8 3.86 7.35 8.15
C PHE A 8 4.21 8.69 7.51
N TYR A 9 3.90 8.89 6.23
CA TYR A 9 3.99 10.18 5.54
C TYR A 9 3.09 10.11 4.29
N HIS A 10 2.17 11.08 4.15
CA HIS A 10 1.12 11.08 3.11
C HIS A 10 0.20 9.85 3.16
N ASP A 11 -0.49 9.55 2.06
CA ASP A 11 -1.41 8.41 1.96
C ASP A 11 -0.64 7.08 1.93
N SER A 12 -1.03 6.16 2.81
CA SER A 12 -0.38 4.86 2.96
C SER A 12 -0.80 3.89 1.86
N ALA A 13 0.14 3.05 1.42
CA ALA A 13 -0.06 2.15 0.29
C ALA A 13 0.91 0.96 0.34
N ALA A 14 0.57 -0.11 -0.38
CA ALA A 14 1.43 -1.28 -0.53
C ALA A 14 1.55 -1.69 -2.01
N ALA A 15 2.72 -2.15 -2.42
CA ALA A 15 2.97 -2.67 -3.76
C ALA A 15 3.82 -3.95 -3.72
N LEU A 16 3.43 -4.98 -4.45
CA LEU A 16 4.19 -6.21 -4.65
C LEU A 16 4.82 -6.20 -6.03
N VAL A 17 6.14 -6.33 -6.08
CA VAL A 17 6.92 -6.30 -7.32
C VAL A 17 7.69 -7.62 -7.49
N SER A 18 7.63 -8.19 -8.69
CA SER A 18 8.42 -9.35 -9.12
C SER A 18 9.45 -8.93 -10.18
N ALA A 19 10.26 -9.88 -10.65
CA ALA A 19 11.20 -9.64 -11.74
C ALA A 19 10.50 -9.21 -13.04
N ASP A 20 9.25 -9.66 -13.24
CA ASP A 20 8.43 -9.37 -14.41
C ASP A 20 7.60 -8.07 -14.26
N GLY A 21 7.72 -7.36 -13.13
CA GLY A 21 7.08 -6.07 -12.90
C GLY A 21 6.14 -6.03 -11.70
N ILE A 22 5.11 -5.18 -11.77
CA ILE A 22 4.17 -4.95 -10.67
C ILE A 22 3.12 -6.07 -10.67
N VAL A 23 3.05 -6.81 -9.57
CA VAL A 23 2.07 -7.87 -9.34
C VAL A 23 0.82 -7.29 -8.67
N PHE A 24 1.01 -6.36 -7.74
CA PHE A 24 -0.09 -5.73 -6.99
C PHE A 24 0.31 -4.33 -6.55
N ALA A 25 -0.63 -3.40 -6.54
CA ALA A 25 -0.46 -2.07 -5.95
C ALA A 25 -1.83 -1.56 -5.47
N ALA A 26 -1.92 -1.15 -4.21
CA ALA A 26 -3.14 -0.62 -3.65
C ALA A 26 -2.87 0.44 -2.58
N ALA A 27 -3.76 1.44 -2.52
CA ALA A 27 -3.77 2.49 -1.51
C ALA A 27 -4.68 2.10 -0.34
N GLU A 28 -4.24 2.37 0.89
CA GLU A 28 -4.96 2.03 2.12
C GLU A 28 -6.32 2.73 2.18
N GLU A 29 -6.42 3.99 1.74
CA GLU A 29 -7.68 4.77 1.77
C GLU A 29 -8.83 4.09 1.02
N ARG A 30 -8.51 3.27 0.00
CA ARG A 30 -9.50 2.50 -0.78
C ARG A 30 -10.18 1.43 0.07
N PHE A 31 -9.50 0.92 1.09
CA PHE A 31 -10.01 -0.09 2.00
C PHE A 31 -10.49 0.50 3.32
N SER A 32 -9.71 1.42 3.91
CA SER A 32 -10.03 2.05 5.19
C SER A 32 -11.19 3.04 5.08
N ARG A 33 -11.45 3.55 3.87
CA ARG A 33 -12.41 4.63 3.58
C ARG A 33 -12.12 5.91 4.38
N ARG A 34 -10.87 6.09 4.81
CA ARG A 34 -10.35 7.30 5.45
C ARG A 34 -9.45 7.99 4.43
N LYS A 35 -9.76 9.24 4.10
CA LYS A 35 -8.99 9.99 3.11
C LYS A 35 -7.64 10.42 3.71
N HIS A 36 -6.55 10.28 2.97
CA HIS A 36 -5.19 10.55 3.45
C HIS A 36 -4.83 9.70 4.67
N ASP A 37 -5.07 8.39 4.58
CA ASP A 37 -4.75 7.49 5.69
C ASP A 37 -3.24 7.33 5.79
N ASP A 38 -2.62 8.01 6.75
CA ASP A 38 -1.16 8.08 6.92
C ASP A 38 -0.58 6.99 7.82
N GLY A 39 -1.43 6.07 8.28
CA GLY A 39 -1.04 4.96 9.12
C GLY A 39 -0.19 3.90 8.42
N PHE A 40 -0.05 2.75 9.07
CA PHE A 40 0.49 1.56 8.44
C PHE A 40 -0.56 1.00 7.45
N PRO A 41 -0.19 0.62 6.21
CA PRO A 41 -1.12 0.15 5.17
C PRO A 41 -1.59 -1.30 5.44
N GLY A 42 -2.22 -1.51 6.60
CA GLY A 42 -2.56 -2.82 7.13
C GLY A 42 -3.66 -3.53 6.34
N LEU A 43 -4.56 -2.80 5.70
CA LEU A 43 -5.57 -3.38 4.82
C LEU A 43 -5.01 -3.65 3.42
N ALA A 44 -4.11 -2.81 2.93
CA ALA A 44 -3.49 -2.99 1.62
C ALA A 44 -2.47 -4.17 1.59
N VAL A 45 -1.94 -4.60 2.74
CA VAL A 45 -1.08 -5.79 2.85
C VAL A 45 -1.80 -7.07 3.29
N ARG A 46 -3.12 -7.02 3.52
CA ARG A 46 -3.89 -8.13 4.09
C ARG A 46 -4.34 -9.16 3.04
#